data_AF-A0A847WKK7-F1
#
_entry.id   AF-A0A847WKK7-F1
#
_cell.length_a   1.000
_cell.length_b   1.000
_cell.length_c   1.000
_cell.angle_alpha   90.00
_cell.angle_beta   90.00
_cell.angle_gamma   90.00
#
_symmetry.space_group_name_H-M   'P 1'
#
loop_
_entity.id
_entity.type
_entity.pdbx_description
1 polymer ?
#
loop_
_entity_poly.entity_id
_entity_poly.type
_entity_poly.pdbx_seq_one_letter_code
_entity_poly.pdbx_strand_id
1 'polypeptide(L)'
;MKKRKVIIIGAAGRDFHNFNTYYRNNDKYQVVAFTAAQIPDIDNRRYPAELAGNMYPEGIPIYSQERLPELIEELGVDECVFAYSDVKYEGVMGISAIVNAAGADFTLLGSKSTMLKSNKPVISVCAVRTGCGKSQTSRKIIELLMASGLKVVAIRHPMPYGDLVAQKVQRFATVDDLKKHRCTVEEMEEYEPHVERGNIIYAGVDYEEILRAAENDPDGCDVIIWDGGNNDFSFYESDLSIAVLDPHRPGHELSYYPGEVSLRIADVAIINKIDSASVEATNAVEENIKRVNPNAAIIKAESKITVDDPAVIKGKRVLVVEDGPTLTHGEMKIGAGTIAAERFGAKELVDPRPYTVGKLKETFSTYTHIGTLLPAMGYGEQQLKDLEETISKTDCDSVIIGTPIDLTRVIDINKPYTRVHYELAEVGNPNLEEVLNDFMIKHKLV
;
A
#
# COMPACT_ATOMS: atom_id res chain seq x y z
N MET A 1 -26.92 -24.72 -16.63
CA MET A 1 -26.66 -24.93 -15.17
C MET A 1 -27.00 -23.64 -14.44
N LYS A 2 -27.49 -23.71 -13.20
CA LYS A 2 -27.67 -22.50 -12.36
C LYS A 2 -26.28 -21.93 -12.06
N LYS A 3 -26.05 -20.65 -12.33
CA LYS A 3 -24.79 -19.97 -11.98
C LYS A 3 -24.68 -19.87 -10.46
N ARG A 4 -23.49 -20.08 -9.90
CA ARG A 4 -23.23 -19.82 -8.47
C ARG A 4 -23.23 -18.31 -8.24
N LYS A 5 -24.07 -17.85 -7.32
CA LYS A 5 -24.13 -16.43 -6.95
C LYS A 5 -23.04 -16.10 -5.93
N VAL A 6 -22.30 -15.04 -6.19
CA VAL A 6 -21.11 -14.68 -5.42
C VAL A 6 -21.22 -13.26 -4.88
N ILE A 7 -20.86 -13.06 -3.62
CA ILE A 7 -20.47 -11.73 -3.11
C ILE A 7 -18.95 -11.68 -2.99
N ILE A 8 -18.33 -10.60 -3.46
CA ILE A 8 -16.90 -10.37 -3.20
C ILE A 8 -16.81 -9.37 -2.05
N ILE A 9 -16.30 -9.84 -0.91
CA ILE A 9 -16.07 -9.06 0.29
C ILE A 9 -14.74 -8.33 0.09
N GLY A 10 -14.79 -7.03 -0.23
CA GLY A 10 -13.64 -6.28 -0.73
C GLY A 10 -13.29 -4.98 -0.02
N ALA A 11 -12.01 -4.61 -0.09
CA ALA A 11 -11.57 -3.24 0.10
C ALA A 11 -10.37 -2.96 -0.81
N ALA A 12 -10.19 -1.68 -1.14
CA ALA A 12 -8.98 -1.15 -1.76
C ALA A 12 -8.53 -1.84 -3.07
N GLY A 13 -9.49 -2.34 -3.87
CA GLY A 13 -9.29 -2.71 -5.27
C GLY A 13 -8.88 -4.16 -5.54
N ARG A 14 -8.51 -4.95 -4.52
CA ARG A 14 -8.25 -6.39 -4.69
C ARG A 14 -9.51 -7.17 -5.09
N ASP A 15 -10.65 -6.73 -4.59
CA ASP A 15 -11.97 -7.21 -4.98
C ASP A 15 -12.25 -7.02 -6.47
N PHE A 16 -11.98 -5.83 -7.00
CA PHE A 16 -12.09 -5.55 -8.44
C PHE A 16 -11.12 -6.39 -9.25
N HIS A 17 -9.89 -6.57 -8.78
CA HIS A 17 -8.91 -7.44 -9.44
C HIS A 17 -9.36 -8.91 -9.48
N ASN A 18 -9.83 -9.45 -8.35
CA ASN A 18 -10.38 -10.80 -8.28
C ASN A 18 -11.57 -10.97 -9.22
N PHE A 19 -12.47 -9.97 -9.26
CA PHE A 19 -13.57 -9.96 -10.21
C PHE A 19 -13.07 -10.00 -11.66
N ASN A 20 -12.23 -9.04 -12.05
CA ASN A 20 -11.74 -8.89 -13.42
C ASN A 20 -11.00 -10.12 -13.93
N THR A 21 -10.19 -10.74 -13.07
CA THR A 21 -9.30 -11.85 -13.43
C THR A 21 -10.01 -13.20 -13.38
N TYR A 22 -10.86 -13.45 -12.37
CA TYR A 22 -11.40 -14.79 -12.12
C TYR A 22 -12.90 -14.94 -12.44
N TYR A 23 -13.71 -13.88 -12.26
CA TYR A 23 -15.16 -13.97 -12.34
C TYR A 23 -15.79 -13.32 -13.59
N ARG A 24 -15.24 -12.20 -14.07
CA ARG A 24 -15.82 -11.33 -15.12
C ARG A 24 -16.33 -12.09 -16.34
N ASN A 25 -15.53 -13.02 -16.84
CA ASN A 25 -15.81 -13.81 -18.06
C ASN A 25 -16.13 -15.29 -17.77
N ASN A 26 -16.52 -15.62 -16.53
CA ASN A 26 -16.73 -17.00 -16.10
C ASN A 26 -18.23 -17.31 -15.95
N ASP A 27 -18.78 -18.04 -16.92
CA ASP A 27 -20.22 -18.33 -17.01
C ASP A 27 -20.76 -19.23 -15.88
N LYS A 28 -19.88 -19.86 -15.11
CA LYS A 28 -20.23 -20.66 -13.93
C LYS A 28 -20.67 -19.81 -12.74
N TYR A 29 -20.29 -18.54 -12.73
CA TYR A 29 -20.52 -17.63 -11.61
C TYR A 29 -21.35 -16.41 -12.01
N GLN A 30 -21.98 -15.81 -11.02
CA GLN A 30 -22.63 -14.53 -11.09
C GLN A 30 -22.28 -13.75 -9.83
N VAL A 31 -21.31 -12.84 -9.91
CA VAL A 31 -21.08 -11.85 -8.85
C VAL A 31 -22.29 -10.93 -8.75
N VAL A 32 -22.99 -10.95 -7.62
CA VAL A 32 -24.24 -10.19 -7.41
C VAL A 32 -24.02 -8.91 -6.63
N ALA A 33 -22.91 -8.81 -5.88
CA ALA A 33 -22.52 -7.60 -5.18
C ALA A 33 -21.03 -7.62 -4.82
N PHE A 34 -20.48 -6.42 -4.62
CA PHE A 34 -19.31 -6.19 -3.78
C PHE A 34 -19.76 -5.69 -2.41
N THR A 35 -18.93 -5.89 -1.39
CA THR A 35 -19.03 -5.10 -0.15
C THR A 35 -17.80 -4.22 0.00
N ALA A 36 -17.95 -3.09 0.68
CA ALA A 36 -16.87 -2.19 1.05
C ALA A 36 -16.82 -1.99 2.56
N ALA A 37 -15.61 -2.02 3.11
CA ALA A 37 -15.27 -1.53 4.44
C ALA A 37 -13.99 -0.70 4.31
N GLN A 38 -13.78 0.22 5.25
CA GLN A 38 -12.60 1.09 5.35
C GLN A 38 -12.52 2.28 4.39
N ILE A 39 -13.21 2.32 3.24
CA ILE A 39 -13.17 3.48 2.35
C ILE A 39 -14.41 4.36 2.53
N PRO A 40 -14.27 5.63 3.00
CA PRO A 40 -15.38 6.57 3.06
C PRO A 40 -15.99 6.81 1.68
N ASP A 41 -17.31 7.02 1.63
CA ASP A 41 -18.05 7.49 0.44
C ASP A 41 -18.02 6.54 -0.79
N ILE A 42 -17.71 5.25 -0.61
CA ILE A 42 -17.79 4.22 -1.68
C ILE A 42 -19.06 3.35 -1.57
N ASP A 43 -19.67 3.26 -0.40
CA ASP A 43 -20.91 2.53 -0.20
C ASP A 43 -22.08 3.17 -0.99
N ASN A 44 -22.90 2.34 -1.63
CA ASN A 44 -23.95 2.71 -2.59
C ASN A 44 -23.48 3.13 -3.99
N ARG A 45 -22.19 2.96 -4.32
CA ARG A 45 -21.71 3.02 -5.70
C ARG A 45 -21.96 1.70 -6.44
N ARG A 46 -21.70 1.71 -7.75
CA ARG A 46 -21.65 0.50 -8.59
C ARG A 46 -20.25 0.36 -9.17
N TYR A 47 -19.77 -0.87 -9.27
CA TYR A 47 -18.72 -1.21 -10.22
C TYR A 47 -19.29 -1.02 -11.64
N PRO A 48 -18.69 -0.15 -12.47
CA PRO A 48 -19.32 0.37 -13.68
C PRO A 48 -19.51 -0.71 -14.75
N ALA A 49 -20.61 -0.61 -15.51
CA ALA A 49 -20.93 -1.55 -16.60
C ALA A 49 -19.83 -1.59 -17.67
N GLU A 50 -19.20 -0.44 -17.91
CA GLU A 50 -18.09 -0.23 -18.84
C GLU A 50 -16.86 -1.08 -18.52
N LEU A 51 -16.68 -1.48 -17.25
CA LEU A 51 -15.60 -2.36 -16.81
C LEU A 51 -16.08 -3.79 -16.48
N ALA A 52 -17.37 -3.94 -16.16
CA ALA A 52 -17.95 -5.18 -15.69
C ALA A 52 -18.11 -6.24 -16.79
N GLY A 53 -18.07 -5.84 -18.06
CA GLY A 53 -18.21 -6.73 -19.21
C GLY A 53 -19.64 -7.14 -19.52
N ASN A 54 -19.81 -7.91 -20.59
CA ASN A 54 -21.13 -8.15 -21.22
C ASN A 54 -22.15 -8.87 -20.32
N MET A 55 -21.71 -9.57 -19.27
CA MET A 55 -22.62 -10.22 -18.32
C MET A 55 -23.27 -9.25 -17.32
N TYR A 56 -22.82 -8.00 -17.27
CA TYR A 56 -23.17 -7.02 -16.24
C TYR A 56 -23.51 -5.64 -16.85
N PRO A 57 -24.55 -5.55 -17.71
CA PRO A 57 -24.90 -4.32 -18.43
C PRO A 57 -25.31 -3.15 -17.52
N GLU A 58 -25.69 -3.43 -16.27
CA GLU A 58 -26.05 -2.42 -15.26
C GLU A 58 -24.92 -2.17 -14.25
N GLY A 59 -23.75 -2.78 -14.44
CA GLY A 59 -22.70 -2.85 -13.43
C GLY A 59 -23.09 -3.73 -12.23
N ILE A 60 -22.29 -3.68 -11.17
CA ILE A 60 -22.45 -4.52 -9.97
C ILE A 60 -22.57 -3.60 -8.75
N PRO A 61 -23.59 -3.76 -7.89
CA PRO A 61 -23.76 -2.91 -6.72
C PRO A 61 -22.66 -3.13 -5.67
N ILE A 62 -22.32 -2.06 -4.96
CA ILE A 62 -21.37 -2.05 -3.83
C ILE A 62 -22.14 -1.65 -2.57
N TYR A 63 -22.18 -2.53 -1.58
CA TYR A 63 -22.90 -2.31 -0.32
C TYR A 63 -21.93 -2.17 0.86
N SER A 64 -22.42 -1.62 1.98
CA SER A 64 -21.69 -1.70 3.26
C SER A 64 -21.50 -3.15 3.69
N GLN A 65 -20.30 -3.49 4.19
CA GLN A 65 -20.01 -4.82 4.73
C GLN A 65 -20.94 -5.21 5.90
N GLU A 66 -21.47 -4.25 6.66
CA GLU A 66 -22.37 -4.54 7.79
C GLU A 66 -23.65 -5.27 7.35
N ARG A 67 -24.07 -5.07 6.09
CA ARG A 67 -25.24 -5.73 5.51
C ARG A 67 -24.97 -7.15 5.00
N LEU A 68 -23.75 -7.67 5.15
CA LEU A 68 -23.36 -8.96 4.59
C LEU A 68 -24.32 -10.12 4.94
N PRO A 69 -24.79 -10.30 6.20
CA PRO A 69 -25.74 -11.37 6.53
C PRO A 69 -27.06 -11.25 5.76
N GLU A 70 -27.63 -10.04 5.73
CA GLU A 70 -28.89 -9.74 5.04
C GLU A 70 -28.77 -9.96 3.53
N LEU A 71 -27.66 -9.49 2.93
CA LEU A 71 -27.39 -9.63 1.50
C LEU A 71 -27.25 -11.09 1.06
N ILE A 72 -26.68 -11.95 1.91
CA ILE A 72 -26.56 -13.39 1.62
C ILE A 72 -27.94 -14.02 1.44
N GLU A 73 -28.88 -13.71 2.33
CA GLU A 73 -30.25 -14.20 2.28
C GLU A 73 -31.05 -13.56 1.14
N GLU A 74 -31.06 -12.22 1.06
CA GLU A 74 -31.84 -11.45 0.08
C GLU A 74 -31.46 -11.79 -1.37
N LEU A 75 -30.16 -11.95 -1.64
CA LEU A 75 -29.67 -12.23 -2.99
C LEU A 75 -29.56 -13.74 -3.26
N GLY A 76 -29.74 -14.59 -2.26
CA GLY A 76 -29.61 -16.05 -2.35
C GLY A 76 -28.21 -16.46 -2.77
N VAL A 77 -27.21 -15.97 -2.04
CA VAL A 77 -25.77 -16.11 -2.34
C VAL A 77 -25.30 -17.52 -2.00
N ASP A 78 -24.50 -18.12 -2.89
CA ASP A 78 -23.94 -19.46 -2.68
C ASP A 78 -22.50 -19.40 -2.12
N GLU A 79 -21.78 -18.30 -2.34
CA GLU A 79 -20.36 -18.14 -1.99
C GLU A 79 -20.01 -16.68 -1.71
N CYS A 80 -19.27 -16.41 -0.64
CA CYS A 80 -18.65 -15.12 -0.37
C CYS A 80 -17.13 -15.24 -0.44
N VAL A 81 -16.51 -14.38 -1.24
CA VAL A 81 -15.08 -14.41 -1.52
C VAL A 81 -14.42 -13.26 -0.78
N PHE A 82 -13.50 -13.57 0.13
CA PHE A 82 -12.80 -12.53 0.87
C PHE A 82 -11.58 -12.02 0.10
N ALA A 83 -11.53 -10.70 -0.07
CA ALA A 83 -10.58 -9.97 -0.90
C ALA A 83 -10.08 -8.68 -0.19
N TYR A 84 -9.81 -8.79 1.11
CA TYR A 84 -9.18 -7.73 1.93
C TYR A 84 -7.72 -8.05 2.21
N SER A 85 -6.98 -7.02 2.59
CA SER A 85 -5.60 -7.14 3.05
C SER A 85 -5.34 -6.36 4.33
N ASP A 86 -4.19 -6.63 4.95
CA ASP A 86 -3.79 -6.08 6.26
C ASP A 86 -4.76 -6.38 7.42
N VAL A 87 -5.42 -7.55 7.40
CA VAL A 87 -6.41 -7.95 8.42
C VAL A 87 -5.87 -9.07 9.32
N LYS A 88 -6.07 -8.96 10.64
CA LYS A 88 -5.75 -10.06 11.57
C LYS A 88 -6.52 -11.32 11.20
N TYR A 89 -5.90 -12.49 11.36
CA TYR A 89 -6.59 -13.76 11.09
C TYR A 89 -7.88 -13.97 11.88
N GLU A 90 -7.93 -13.49 13.12
CA GLU A 90 -9.15 -13.50 13.93
C GLU A 90 -10.29 -12.72 13.24
N GLY A 91 -9.98 -11.57 12.62
CA GLY A 91 -10.94 -10.77 11.86
C GLY A 91 -11.43 -11.49 10.60
N VAL A 92 -10.53 -12.11 9.85
CA VAL A 92 -10.88 -12.93 8.67
C VAL A 92 -11.82 -14.07 9.06
N MET A 93 -11.49 -14.82 10.12
CA MET A 93 -12.30 -15.93 10.60
C MET A 93 -13.62 -15.47 11.26
N GLY A 94 -13.65 -14.27 11.84
CA GLY A 94 -14.89 -13.65 12.31
C GLY A 94 -15.87 -13.42 11.16
N ILE A 95 -15.39 -12.90 10.02
CA ILE A 95 -16.20 -12.70 8.82
C ILE A 95 -16.63 -14.04 8.22
N SER A 96 -15.76 -15.05 8.20
CA SER A 96 -16.14 -16.38 7.71
C SER A 96 -17.27 -17.00 8.55
N ALA A 97 -17.24 -16.84 9.88
CA ALA A 97 -18.29 -17.33 10.75
C ALA A 97 -19.66 -16.70 10.44
N ILE A 98 -19.68 -15.39 10.14
CA ILE A 98 -20.89 -14.67 9.71
C ILE A 98 -21.42 -15.25 8.40
N VAL A 99 -20.54 -15.39 7.39
CA VAL A 99 -20.89 -15.94 6.07
C VAL A 99 -21.46 -17.35 6.18
N ASN A 100 -20.79 -18.22 6.93
CA ASN A 100 -21.21 -19.61 7.09
C ASN A 100 -22.51 -19.74 7.90
N ALA A 101 -22.72 -18.89 8.91
CA ALA A 101 -23.97 -18.85 9.67
C ALA A 101 -25.16 -18.44 8.79
N ALA A 102 -24.95 -17.54 7.82
CA ALA A 102 -25.94 -17.16 6.82
C ALA A 102 -26.12 -18.20 5.69
N GLY A 103 -25.35 -19.31 5.70
CA GLY A 103 -25.54 -20.45 4.82
C GLY A 103 -24.74 -20.43 3.50
N ALA A 104 -23.85 -19.46 3.29
CA ALA A 104 -22.97 -19.40 2.13
C ALA A 104 -21.58 -20.01 2.40
N ASP A 105 -20.90 -20.45 1.34
CA ASP A 105 -19.49 -20.83 1.41
C ASP A 105 -18.60 -19.59 1.63
N PHE A 106 -17.49 -19.74 2.35
CA PHE A 106 -16.47 -18.71 2.48
C PHE A 106 -15.20 -19.14 1.74
N THR A 107 -14.74 -18.31 0.80
CA THR A 107 -13.61 -18.64 -0.09
C THR A 107 -12.49 -17.61 0.01
N LEU A 108 -11.25 -18.09 0.01
CA LEU A 108 -10.04 -17.31 -0.21
C LEU A 108 -9.42 -17.72 -1.56
N LEU A 109 -9.29 -16.78 -2.49
CA LEU A 109 -8.65 -17.07 -3.77
C LEU A 109 -7.12 -17.09 -3.63
N GLY A 110 -6.48 -18.12 -4.19
CA GLY A 110 -5.03 -18.25 -4.18
C GLY A 110 -4.34 -17.50 -5.33
N SER A 111 -3.00 -17.41 -5.25
CA SER A 111 -2.13 -16.79 -6.25
C SER A 111 -2.36 -17.31 -7.66
N LYS A 112 -2.47 -18.64 -7.84
CA LYS A 112 -2.72 -19.27 -9.15
C LYS A 112 -4.01 -18.78 -9.84
N SER A 113 -5.02 -18.40 -9.06
CA SER A 113 -6.30 -17.94 -9.61
C SER A 113 -6.33 -16.45 -9.91
N THR A 114 -5.37 -15.69 -9.38
CA THR A 114 -5.45 -14.22 -9.30
C THR A 114 -4.20 -13.51 -9.81
N MET A 115 -3.11 -14.21 -10.09
CA MET A 115 -1.92 -13.64 -10.71
C MET A 115 -2.04 -13.68 -12.24
N LEU A 116 -1.83 -12.53 -12.88
CA LEU A 116 -1.74 -12.41 -14.34
C LEU A 116 -0.29 -12.64 -14.77
N LYS A 117 -0.12 -13.25 -15.95
CA LYS A 117 1.20 -13.53 -16.50
C LYS A 117 1.67 -12.41 -17.41
N SER A 118 2.90 -11.95 -17.19
CA SER A 118 3.57 -10.97 -18.04
C SER A 118 4.41 -11.62 -19.14
N ASN A 119 4.64 -10.88 -20.23
CA ASN A 119 5.67 -11.18 -21.23
C ASN A 119 7.03 -10.53 -20.92
N LYS A 120 7.12 -9.69 -19.88
CA LYS A 120 8.36 -9.12 -19.34
C LYS A 120 8.73 -9.81 -18.02
N PRO A 121 10.01 -9.84 -17.64
CA PRO A 121 10.41 -10.21 -16.29
C PRO A 121 9.73 -9.31 -15.24
N VAL A 122 9.18 -9.91 -14.19
CA VAL A 122 8.48 -9.20 -13.10
C VAL A 122 9.21 -9.39 -11.77
N ILE A 123 9.49 -8.29 -11.09
CA ILE A 123 9.92 -8.29 -9.68
C ILE A 123 8.77 -7.73 -8.84
N SER A 124 8.31 -8.48 -7.83
CA SER A 124 7.28 -7.99 -6.90
C SER A 124 7.87 -7.58 -5.57
N VAL A 125 7.51 -6.40 -5.09
CA VAL A 125 7.83 -5.90 -3.75
C VAL A 125 6.55 -5.80 -2.93
N CYS A 126 6.32 -6.78 -2.06
CA CYS A 126 5.21 -6.81 -1.11
C CYS A 126 5.72 -6.65 0.32
N ALA A 127 4.81 -6.60 1.30
CA ALA A 127 5.16 -6.60 2.71
C ALA A 127 4.16 -7.40 3.51
N VAL A 128 4.58 -7.73 4.72
CA VAL A 128 3.75 -8.45 5.69
C VAL A 128 2.78 -7.53 6.43
N ARG A 129 3.07 -6.22 6.52
CA ARG A 129 2.25 -5.20 7.19
C ARG A 129 2.46 -3.79 6.62
N THR A 130 1.50 -2.91 6.86
CA THR A 130 1.59 -1.48 6.51
C THR A 130 2.74 -0.85 7.28
N GLY A 131 3.49 0.04 6.62
CA GLY A 131 4.64 0.72 7.22
C GLY A 131 5.94 -0.07 7.25
N CYS A 132 6.04 -1.30 6.69
CA CYS A 132 7.31 -2.05 6.67
C CYS A 132 8.44 -1.39 5.82
N GLY A 133 8.12 -0.42 4.98
CA GLY A 133 9.09 0.23 4.09
C GLY A 133 9.13 -0.33 2.65
N LYS A 134 7.98 -0.76 2.11
CA LYS A 134 7.87 -1.22 0.70
C LYS A 134 8.36 -0.17 -0.29
N SER A 135 7.86 1.06 -0.20
CA SER A 135 8.12 2.08 -1.22
C SER A 135 9.60 2.45 -1.32
N GLN A 136 10.35 2.49 -0.20
CA GLN A 136 11.81 2.69 -0.25
C GLN A 136 12.55 1.49 -0.87
N THR A 137 12.09 0.26 -0.62
CA THR A 137 12.64 -0.94 -1.24
C THR A 137 12.39 -0.93 -2.75
N SER A 138 11.15 -0.62 -3.18
CA SER A 138 10.80 -0.49 -4.60
C SER A 138 11.68 0.55 -5.29
N ARG A 139 11.85 1.75 -4.70
CA ARG A 139 12.73 2.79 -5.25
C ARG A 139 14.18 2.34 -5.38
N LYS A 140 14.75 1.71 -4.35
CA LYS A 140 16.12 1.21 -4.37
C LYS A 140 16.33 0.18 -5.50
N ILE A 141 15.40 -0.74 -5.68
CA ILE A 141 15.46 -1.75 -6.75
C ILE A 141 15.39 -1.08 -8.13
N ILE A 142 14.46 -0.14 -8.32
CA ILE A 142 14.29 0.61 -9.56
C ILE A 142 15.59 1.37 -9.90
N GLU A 143 16.17 2.08 -8.94
CA GLU A 143 17.41 2.83 -9.11
C GLU A 143 18.58 1.92 -9.51
N LEU A 144 18.72 0.74 -8.90
CA LEU A 144 19.77 -0.23 -9.24
C LEU A 144 19.60 -0.80 -10.66
N LEU A 145 18.37 -1.10 -11.07
CA LEU A 145 18.08 -1.60 -12.42
C LEU A 145 18.28 -0.50 -13.48
N MET A 146 17.84 0.73 -13.21
CA MET A 146 18.06 1.87 -14.09
C MET A 146 19.54 2.24 -14.21
N ALA A 147 20.31 2.14 -13.11
CA ALA A 147 21.76 2.32 -13.13
C ALA A 147 22.48 1.25 -14.00
N SER A 148 21.83 0.09 -14.18
CA SER A 148 22.28 -0.96 -15.10
C SER A 148 21.83 -0.74 -16.55
N GLY A 149 21.19 0.39 -16.84
CA GLY A 149 20.76 0.78 -18.19
C GLY A 149 19.41 0.20 -18.63
N LEU A 150 18.66 -0.45 -17.72
CA LEU A 150 17.36 -1.05 -18.03
C LEU A 150 16.23 -0.03 -17.98
N LYS A 151 15.25 -0.22 -18.85
CA LYS A 151 13.97 0.50 -18.82
C LYS A 151 13.03 -0.19 -17.86
N VAL A 152 12.79 0.45 -16.73
CA VAL A 152 11.95 -0.08 -15.66
C VAL A 152 10.59 0.60 -15.70
N VAL A 153 9.52 -0.18 -15.59
CA VAL A 153 8.16 0.34 -15.42
C VAL A 153 7.61 -0.19 -14.10
N ALA A 154 7.21 0.69 -13.20
CA ALA A 154 6.50 0.32 -11.99
C ALA A 154 5.00 0.20 -12.25
N ILE A 155 4.35 -0.79 -11.65
CA ILE A 155 2.89 -0.87 -11.57
C ILE A 155 2.51 -0.88 -10.09
N ARG A 156 1.67 0.08 -9.70
CA ARG A 156 1.25 0.27 -8.31
C ARG A 156 -0.11 -0.36 -8.06
N HIS A 157 -0.27 -0.96 -6.88
CA HIS A 157 -1.53 -1.51 -6.36
C HIS A 157 -2.68 -0.49 -6.41
N PRO A 158 -3.95 -0.94 -6.55
CA PRO A 158 -5.06 -0.01 -6.76
C PRO A 158 -5.34 0.87 -5.54
N MET A 159 -5.76 2.10 -5.85
CA MET A 159 -6.34 3.08 -4.91
C MET A 159 -7.63 3.63 -5.55
N PRO A 160 -8.74 2.86 -5.52
CA PRO A 160 -9.92 3.11 -6.35
C PRO A 160 -10.84 4.22 -5.77
N TYR A 161 -10.27 5.37 -5.41
CA TYR A 161 -10.97 6.47 -4.75
C TYR A 161 -11.84 7.27 -5.73
N GLY A 162 -11.42 7.35 -7.00
CA GLY A 162 -12.00 8.25 -7.99
C GLY A 162 -13.04 7.63 -8.92
N ASP A 163 -13.07 8.16 -10.14
CA ASP A 163 -13.85 7.62 -11.25
C ASP A 163 -13.16 6.37 -11.80
N LEU A 164 -13.72 5.20 -11.50
CA LEU A 164 -13.16 3.91 -11.89
C LEU A 164 -13.00 3.76 -13.42
N VAL A 165 -13.89 4.36 -14.22
CA VAL A 165 -13.80 4.30 -15.69
C VAL A 165 -12.62 5.14 -16.17
N ALA A 166 -12.46 6.35 -15.64
CA ALA A 166 -11.30 7.20 -15.93
C ALA A 166 -9.98 6.63 -15.37
N GLN A 167 -10.06 5.81 -14.32
CA GLN A 167 -8.95 5.10 -13.69
C GLN A 167 -8.74 3.68 -14.25
N LYS A 168 -9.34 3.32 -15.41
CA LYS A 168 -9.15 1.98 -15.99
C LYS A 168 -7.67 1.65 -16.17
N VAL A 169 -6.93 2.55 -16.84
CA VAL A 169 -5.48 2.51 -17.04
C VAL A 169 -4.94 3.94 -16.99
N GLN A 170 -4.00 4.21 -16.10
CA GLN A 170 -3.33 5.50 -15.98
C GLN A 170 -1.82 5.32 -16.03
N ARG A 171 -1.16 6.23 -16.74
CA ARG A 171 0.30 6.26 -16.93
C ARG A 171 0.82 7.60 -16.42
N PHE A 172 1.84 7.55 -15.59
CA PHE A 172 2.52 8.71 -15.05
C PHE A 172 4.00 8.63 -15.41
N ALA A 173 4.45 9.59 -16.21
CA ALA A 173 5.86 9.73 -16.58
C ALA A 173 6.45 11.05 -16.09
N THR A 174 5.59 12.01 -15.78
CA THR A 174 5.97 13.35 -15.31
C THR A 174 5.11 13.79 -14.13
N VAL A 175 5.59 14.75 -13.36
CA VAL A 175 4.82 15.36 -12.25
C VAL A 175 3.51 15.98 -12.76
N ASP A 176 3.48 16.49 -14.00
CA ASP A 176 2.27 17.06 -14.60
C ASP A 176 1.15 16.01 -14.80
N ASP A 177 1.50 14.73 -14.94
CA ASP A 177 0.52 13.65 -15.06
C ASP A 177 -0.31 13.49 -13.77
N LEU A 178 0.26 13.80 -12.59
CA LEU A 178 -0.46 13.75 -11.30
C LEU A 178 -1.68 14.70 -11.33
N LYS A 179 -1.49 15.91 -11.85
CA LYS A 179 -2.56 16.90 -12.02
C LYS A 179 -3.54 16.49 -13.11
N LYS A 180 -3.04 16.00 -14.25
CA LYS A 180 -3.86 15.54 -15.39
C LYS A 180 -4.84 14.45 -14.98
N HIS A 181 -4.38 13.50 -14.17
CA HIS A 181 -5.19 12.39 -13.67
C HIS A 181 -5.96 12.71 -12.38
N ARG A 182 -5.84 13.95 -11.87
CA ARG A 182 -6.50 14.42 -10.65
C ARG A 182 -6.20 13.52 -9.46
N CYS A 183 -4.93 13.17 -9.30
CA CYS A 183 -4.51 12.30 -8.21
C CYS A 183 -4.95 12.86 -6.86
N THR A 184 -5.46 11.98 -6.00
CA THR A 184 -5.55 12.27 -4.58
C THR A 184 -4.14 12.44 -4.03
N VAL A 185 -4.04 13.04 -2.86
CA VAL A 185 -2.73 13.24 -2.24
C VAL A 185 -2.11 11.92 -1.77
N GLU A 186 -2.92 10.92 -1.40
CA GLU A 186 -2.42 9.56 -1.12
C GLU A 186 -1.88 8.88 -2.39
N GLU A 187 -2.53 9.09 -3.54
CA GLU A 187 -1.98 8.66 -4.83
C GLU A 187 -0.66 9.38 -5.13
N MET A 188 -0.57 10.69 -4.86
CA MET A 188 0.68 11.45 -5.02
C MET A 188 1.79 10.94 -4.08
N GLU A 189 1.48 10.54 -2.85
CA GLU A 189 2.44 9.96 -1.88
C GLU A 189 3.14 8.72 -2.42
N GLU A 190 2.42 7.93 -3.20
CA GLU A 190 2.96 6.73 -3.81
C GLU A 190 3.54 6.97 -5.20
N TYR A 191 3.05 7.95 -5.98
CA TYR A 191 3.43 8.12 -7.39
C TYR A 191 4.53 9.16 -7.61
N GLU A 192 4.49 10.30 -6.89
CA GLU A 192 5.44 11.40 -7.05
C GLU A 192 6.90 10.95 -6.88
N PRO A 193 7.25 10.11 -5.87
CA PRO A 193 8.64 9.67 -5.69
C PRO A 193 9.20 8.89 -6.88
N HIS A 194 8.36 8.22 -7.68
CA HIS A 194 8.78 7.51 -8.90
C HIS A 194 9.05 8.49 -10.04
N VAL A 195 8.09 9.36 -10.33
CA VAL A 195 8.18 10.27 -11.50
C VAL A 195 9.27 11.33 -11.33
N GLU A 196 9.53 11.81 -10.11
CA GLU A 196 10.64 12.74 -9.86
C GLU A 196 12.02 12.13 -10.11
N ARG A 197 12.13 10.79 -10.01
CA ARG A 197 13.35 10.03 -10.30
C ARG A 197 13.45 9.58 -11.76
N GLY A 198 12.49 9.98 -12.60
CA GLY A 198 12.44 9.59 -14.01
C GLY A 198 11.96 8.16 -14.25
N ASN A 199 11.37 7.50 -13.26
CA ASN A 199 10.73 6.20 -13.41
C ASN A 199 9.27 6.37 -13.85
N ILE A 200 8.80 5.49 -14.74
CA ILE A 200 7.41 5.47 -15.17
C ILE A 200 6.61 4.58 -14.23
N ILE A 201 5.44 5.07 -13.81
CA ILE A 201 4.51 4.31 -12.98
C ILE A 201 3.14 4.22 -13.66
N TYR A 202 2.56 3.03 -13.64
CA TYR A 202 1.17 2.79 -14.02
C TYR A 202 0.33 2.46 -12.79
N ALA A 203 -0.92 2.90 -12.82
CA ALA A 203 -1.92 2.56 -11.81
C ALA A 203 -3.33 2.55 -12.43
N GLY A 204 -4.31 2.08 -11.66
CA GLY A 204 -5.70 2.04 -12.08
C GLY A 204 -6.46 0.85 -11.49
N VAL A 205 -7.44 0.32 -12.21
CA VAL A 205 -8.34 -0.74 -11.69
C VAL A 205 -8.45 -1.98 -12.59
N ASP A 206 -8.05 -1.92 -13.86
CA ASP A 206 -7.99 -3.10 -14.74
C ASP A 206 -6.54 -3.56 -14.93
N TYR A 207 -6.08 -4.45 -14.06
CA TYR A 207 -4.69 -4.88 -14.01
C TYR A 207 -4.25 -5.74 -15.19
N GLU A 208 -5.19 -6.33 -15.94
CA GLU A 208 -4.85 -6.97 -17.20
C GLU A 208 -4.47 -5.90 -18.24
N GLU A 209 -5.30 -4.88 -18.39
CA GLU A 209 -5.07 -3.80 -19.35
C GLU A 209 -3.87 -2.92 -18.96
N ILE A 210 -3.67 -2.66 -17.66
CA ILE A 210 -2.48 -1.97 -17.14
C ILE A 210 -1.22 -2.76 -17.47
N LEU A 211 -1.22 -4.07 -17.23
CA LEU A 211 -0.07 -4.92 -17.54
C LEU A 211 0.26 -4.84 -19.03
N ARG A 212 -0.74 -4.96 -19.92
CA ARG A 212 -0.52 -4.84 -21.37
C ARG A 212 0.00 -3.46 -21.77
N ALA A 213 -0.48 -2.40 -21.12
CA ALA A 213 -0.02 -1.04 -21.41
C ALA A 213 1.44 -0.82 -20.96
N ALA A 214 1.82 -1.33 -19.79
CA ALA A 214 3.19 -1.24 -19.27
C ALA A 214 4.18 -2.08 -20.10
N GLU A 215 3.81 -3.30 -20.49
CA GLU A 215 4.62 -4.17 -21.35
C GLU A 215 4.97 -3.51 -22.69
N ASN A 216 4.10 -2.62 -23.17
CA ASN A 216 4.21 -1.89 -24.43
C ASN A 216 4.38 -0.38 -24.21
N ASP A 217 4.95 0.05 -23.08
CA ASP A 217 5.16 1.46 -22.78
C ASP A 217 5.88 2.16 -23.95
N PRO A 218 5.45 3.36 -24.39
CA PRO A 218 6.05 4.06 -25.52
C PRO A 218 7.54 4.40 -25.32
N ASP A 219 7.98 4.56 -24.08
CA ASP A 219 9.39 4.81 -23.73
C ASP A 219 10.18 3.50 -23.58
N GLY A 220 9.50 2.35 -23.63
CA GLY A 220 10.02 1.00 -23.57
C GLY A 220 9.98 0.40 -22.16
N CYS A 221 9.93 -0.93 -22.10
CA CYS A 221 9.91 -1.70 -20.85
C CYS A 221 10.75 -2.97 -20.99
N ASP A 222 11.80 -3.08 -20.17
CA ASP A 222 12.65 -4.27 -20.06
C ASP A 222 12.25 -5.12 -18.85
N VAL A 223 11.89 -4.48 -17.74
CA VAL A 223 11.48 -5.11 -16.47
C VAL A 223 10.29 -4.39 -15.88
N ILE A 224 9.36 -5.14 -15.29
CA ILE A 224 8.23 -4.61 -14.54
C ILE A 224 8.49 -4.76 -13.04
N ILE A 225 8.27 -3.69 -12.29
CA ILE A 225 8.23 -3.74 -10.82
C ILE A 225 6.78 -3.69 -10.38
N TRP A 226 6.30 -4.76 -9.75
CA TRP A 226 5.06 -4.70 -8.98
C TRP A 226 5.34 -4.02 -7.64
N ASP A 227 4.93 -2.76 -7.52
CA ASP A 227 5.00 -1.99 -6.28
C ASP A 227 3.74 -2.26 -5.45
N GLY A 228 3.84 -3.22 -4.53
CA GLY A 228 2.70 -3.71 -3.76
C GLY A 228 2.14 -2.66 -2.79
N GLY A 229 0.82 -2.61 -2.67
CA GLY A 229 0.08 -1.78 -1.73
C GLY A 229 -0.77 -2.63 -0.80
N ASN A 230 -1.26 -2.04 0.30
CA ASN A 230 -2.13 -2.64 1.31
C ASN A 230 -1.69 -4.00 1.89
N ASN A 231 -0.42 -4.39 1.65
CA ASN A 231 0.18 -5.67 2.09
C ASN A 231 -0.52 -6.88 1.48
N ASP A 232 -1.03 -6.68 0.28
CA ASP A 232 -1.49 -7.77 -0.54
C ASP A 232 -0.32 -8.51 -1.19
N PHE A 233 -0.55 -9.75 -1.63
CA PHE A 233 0.35 -10.45 -2.53
C PHE A 233 0.16 -9.98 -3.97
N SER A 234 1.19 -10.19 -4.80
CA SER A 234 1.25 -9.66 -6.16
C SER A 234 0.05 -10.05 -7.02
N PHE A 235 -0.38 -9.11 -7.88
CA PHE A 235 -1.38 -9.38 -8.93
C PHE A 235 -0.74 -9.99 -10.17
N TYR A 236 0.59 -10.10 -10.20
CA TYR A 236 1.37 -10.62 -11.31
C TYR A 236 2.23 -11.80 -10.87
N GLU A 237 2.30 -12.81 -11.74
CA GLU A 237 3.25 -13.92 -11.58
C GLU A 237 4.66 -13.31 -11.60
N SER A 238 5.41 -13.53 -10.52
CA SER A 238 6.68 -12.85 -10.28
C SER A 238 7.85 -13.79 -10.55
N ASP A 239 8.86 -13.30 -11.25
CA ASP A 239 10.10 -14.02 -11.51
C ASP A 239 11.12 -13.86 -10.37
N LEU A 240 10.95 -12.80 -9.57
CA LEU A 240 11.58 -12.56 -8.28
C LEU A 240 10.55 -11.92 -7.33
N SER A 241 10.34 -12.53 -6.17
CA SER A 241 9.38 -12.08 -5.18
C SER A 241 10.06 -11.67 -3.87
N ILE A 242 9.78 -10.44 -3.43
CA ILE A 242 10.39 -9.81 -2.26
C ILE A 242 9.29 -9.46 -1.26
N ALA A 243 9.46 -9.90 -0.01
CA ALA A 243 8.60 -9.51 1.11
C ALA A 243 9.39 -8.68 2.12
N VAL A 244 8.90 -7.48 2.44
CA VAL A 244 9.47 -6.60 3.46
C VAL A 244 8.79 -6.83 4.81
N LEU A 245 9.60 -6.94 5.87
CA LEU A 245 9.21 -7.19 7.25
C LEU A 245 9.68 -6.06 8.16
N ASP A 246 8.99 -5.90 9.30
CA ASP A 246 9.25 -4.85 10.28
C ASP A 246 9.44 -5.45 11.69
N PRO A 247 10.66 -5.38 12.27
CA PRO A 247 10.98 -5.92 13.57
C PRO A 247 10.40 -5.11 14.73
N HIS A 248 9.74 -3.96 14.50
CA HIS A 248 9.00 -3.25 15.56
C HIS A 248 7.70 -3.95 15.97
N ARG A 249 7.22 -4.92 15.17
CA ARG A 249 5.98 -5.67 15.40
C ARG A 249 6.19 -7.17 15.19
N PRO A 250 7.08 -7.82 15.96
CA PRO A 250 7.41 -9.23 15.76
C PRO A 250 6.18 -10.13 15.93
N GLY A 251 5.99 -11.08 15.02
CA GLY A 251 4.83 -11.97 14.96
C GLY A 251 3.68 -11.46 14.09
N HIS A 252 3.69 -10.18 13.66
CA HIS A 252 2.69 -9.69 12.71
C HIS A 252 2.81 -10.38 11.35
N GLU A 253 4.02 -10.79 10.98
CA GLU A 253 4.31 -11.57 9.78
C GLU A 253 3.65 -12.96 9.75
N LEU A 254 3.09 -13.40 10.88
CA LEU A 254 2.41 -14.69 11.05
C LEU A 254 0.98 -14.58 11.60
N SER A 255 0.41 -13.38 11.66
CA SER A 255 -0.92 -13.15 12.25
C SER A 255 -1.84 -12.29 11.38
N TYR A 256 -1.38 -11.88 10.20
CA TYR A 256 -2.10 -11.01 9.28
C TYR A 256 -2.23 -11.60 7.87
N TYR A 257 -3.44 -11.48 7.33
CA TYR A 257 -3.78 -11.87 5.97
C TYR A 257 -3.80 -10.65 5.03
N PRO A 258 -3.32 -10.80 3.78
CA PRO A 258 -2.53 -11.91 3.27
C PRO A 258 -1.01 -11.67 3.41
N GLY A 259 -0.57 -10.79 4.32
CA GLY A 259 0.85 -10.48 4.51
C GLY A 259 1.75 -11.72 4.69
N GLU A 260 1.28 -12.73 5.43
CA GLU A 260 1.99 -14.02 5.54
C GLU A 260 2.08 -14.79 4.22
N VAL A 261 1.07 -14.66 3.33
CA VAL A 261 1.13 -15.26 1.97
C VAL A 261 2.33 -14.70 1.22
N SER A 262 2.51 -13.37 1.26
CA SER A 262 3.68 -12.71 0.65
C SER A 262 4.99 -13.24 1.21
N LEU A 263 5.10 -13.43 2.53
CA LEU A 263 6.30 -14.03 3.15
C LEU A 263 6.54 -15.48 2.71
N ARG A 264 5.48 -16.30 2.65
CA ARG A 264 5.58 -17.73 2.33
C ARG A 264 5.98 -18.00 0.88
N ILE A 265 5.66 -17.10 -0.04
CA ILE A 265 5.99 -17.24 -1.46
C ILE A 265 7.26 -16.49 -1.86
N ALA A 266 7.83 -15.67 -0.96
CA ALA A 266 8.98 -14.83 -1.26
C ALA A 266 10.25 -15.63 -1.57
N ASP A 267 11.01 -15.17 -2.55
CA ASP A 267 12.40 -15.58 -2.79
C ASP A 267 13.36 -14.83 -1.86
N VAL A 268 12.99 -13.59 -1.48
CA VAL A 268 13.78 -12.72 -0.59
C VAL A 268 12.90 -12.11 0.49
N ALA A 269 13.34 -12.23 1.75
CA ALA A 269 12.74 -11.58 2.90
C ALA A 269 13.67 -10.47 3.41
N ILE A 270 13.21 -9.22 3.39
CA ILE A 270 13.97 -8.06 3.87
C ILE A 270 13.47 -7.68 5.27
N ILE A 271 14.32 -7.82 6.28
CA ILE A 271 14.05 -7.29 7.63
C ILE A 271 14.57 -5.84 7.66
N ASN A 272 13.66 -4.89 7.58
CA ASN A 272 13.98 -3.46 7.51
C ASN A 272 14.01 -2.82 8.91
N LYS A 273 14.47 -1.56 9.03
CA LYS A 273 14.47 -0.76 10.27
C LYS A 273 15.25 -1.36 11.45
N ILE A 274 16.23 -2.23 11.18
CA ILE A 274 17.01 -2.88 12.26
C ILE A 274 17.81 -1.86 13.09
N ASP A 275 18.06 -0.66 12.55
CA ASP A 275 18.74 0.45 13.20
C ASP A 275 17.92 1.13 14.31
N SER A 276 16.62 0.88 14.36
CA SER A 276 15.71 1.45 15.36
C SER A 276 14.98 0.39 16.19
N ALA A 277 15.06 -0.88 15.80
CA ALA A 277 14.47 -1.99 16.55
C ALA A 277 15.48 -2.65 17.48
N SER A 278 14.98 -3.41 18.46
CA SER A 278 15.86 -4.20 19.33
C SER A 278 16.43 -5.41 18.60
N VAL A 279 17.59 -5.88 19.06
CA VAL A 279 18.24 -7.08 18.52
C VAL A 279 17.36 -8.31 18.73
N GLU A 280 16.69 -8.42 19.87
CA GLU A 280 15.78 -9.52 20.20
C GLU A 280 14.59 -9.57 19.24
N ALA A 281 13.99 -8.41 18.94
CA ALA A 281 12.86 -8.33 18.02
C ALA A 281 13.28 -8.69 16.59
N THR A 282 14.45 -8.20 16.16
CA THR A 282 15.05 -8.56 14.87
C THR A 282 15.31 -10.06 14.75
N ASN A 283 15.88 -10.68 15.79
CA ASN A 283 16.12 -12.13 15.82
C ASN A 283 14.82 -12.93 15.80
N ALA A 284 13.78 -12.48 16.52
CA ALA A 284 12.47 -13.15 16.52
C ALA A 284 11.84 -13.17 15.11
N VAL A 285 11.91 -12.05 14.37
CA VAL A 285 11.45 -12.00 12.97
C VAL A 285 12.28 -12.93 12.08
N GLU A 286 13.62 -12.94 12.25
CA GLU A 286 14.50 -13.83 11.49
C GLU A 286 14.19 -15.32 11.73
N GLU A 287 13.95 -15.71 12.98
CA GLU A 287 13.53 -17.07 13.35
C GLU A 287 12.18 -17.44 12.75
N ASN A 288 11.23 -16.50 12.74
CA ASN A 288 9.92 -16.69 12.13
C ASN A 288 10.01 -16.90 10.62
N ILE A 289 10.84 -16.12 9.91
CA ILE A 289 11.10 -16.31 8.47
C ILE A 289 11.64 -17.72 8.23
N LYS A 290 12.72 -18.11 8.94
CA LYS A 290 13.35 -19.44 8.77
C LYS A 290 12.37 -20.59 9.03
N ARG A 291 11.40 -20.40 9.92
CA ARG A 291 10.38 -21.40 10.22
C ARG A 291 9.37 -21.59 9.09
N VAL A 292 8.90 -20.51 8.47
CA VAL A 292 7.78 -20.57 7.50
C VAL A 292 8.21 -20.54 6.04
N ASN A 293 9.40 -20.00 5.76
CA ASN A 293 10.02 -19.97 4.44
C ASN A 293 11.55 -20.14 4.57
N PRO A 294 12.03 -21.37 4.79
CA PRO A 294 13.47 -21.66 4.97
C PRO A 294 14.31 -21.44 3.70
N ASN A 295 13.69 -21.25 2.54
CA ASN A 295 14.38 -21.08 1.26
C ASN A 295 14.58 -19.61 0.88
N ALA A 296 13.88 -18.67 1.54
CA ALA A 296 14.05 -17.26 1.25
C ALA A 296 15.43 -16.75 1.67
N ALA A 297 16.09 -15.99 0.80
CA ALA A 297 17.27 -15.22 1.19
C ALA A 297 16.84 -14.13 2.19
N ILE A 298 17.59 -13.99 3.29
CA ILE A 298 17.29 -12.97 4.31
C ILE A 298 18.27 -11.81 4.15
N ILE A 299 17.74 -10.62 3.91
CA ILE A 299 18.50 -9.37 3.88
C ILE A 299 18.12 -8.54 5.10
N LYS A 300 19.11 -8.00 5.79
CA LYS A 300 18.89 -7.05 6.89
C LYS A 300 19.15 -5.64 6.37
N ALA A 301 18.28 -4.69 6.71
CA ALA A 301 18.40 -3.32 6.24
C ALA A 301 18.02 -2.31 7.33
N GLU A 302 18.68 -1.17 7.29
CA GLU A 302 18.36 0.03 8.02
C GLU A 302 17.43 0.92 7.20
N SER A 303 16.64 1.74 7.90
CA SER A 303 15.88 2.83 7.28
C SER A 303 16.62 4.13 7.51
N LYS A 304 17.57 4.46 6.62
CA LYS A 304 18.47 5.59 6.82
C LYS A 304 17.72 6.91 6.63
N ILE A 305 17.58 7.65 7.73
CA ILE A 305 16.88 8.93 7.76
C ILE A 305 17.84 10.10 7.49
N THR A 306 17.42 11.01 6.63
CA THR A 306 18.05 12.31 6.37
C THR A 306 17.00 13.41 6.38
N VAL A 307 17.41 14.68 6.50
CA VAL A 307 16.51 15.84 6.51
C VAL A 307 17.11 16.97 5.68
N ASP A 308 16.25 17.82 5.09
CA ASP A 308 16.69 18.97 4.28
C ASP A 308 17.51 19.99 5.09
N ASP A 309 16.99 20.40 6.26
CA ASP A 309 17.66 21.34 7.16
C ASP A 309 17.57 20.89 8.63
N PRO A 310 18.64 20.29 9.18
CA PRO A 310 18.71 19.90 10.59
C PRO A 310 18.56 21.08 11.58
N ALA A 311 18.86 22.31 11.17
CA ALA A 311 18.79 23.48 12.05
C ALA A 311 17.33 23.84 12.42
N VAL A 312 16.37 23.41 11.62
CA VAL A 312 14.93 23.54 11.89
C VAL A 312 14.50 22.62 13.05
N ILE A 313 15.24 21.56 13.35
CA ILE A 313 14.91 20.58 14.40
C ILE A 313 15.66 20.87 15.71
N LYS A 314 16.96 21.14 15.62
CA LYS A 314 17.86 21.14 16.79
C LYS A 314 17.44 22.15 17.87
N GLY A 315 17.11 21.66 19.05
CA GLY A 315 16.71 22.46 20.22
C GLY A 315 15.36 23.16 20.09
N LYS A 316 14.53 22.78 19.10
CA LYS A 316 13.20 23.36 18.82
C LYS A 316 12.07 22.49 19.35
N ARG A 317 10.94 23.10 19.70
CA ARG A 317 9.67 22.39 19.92
C ARG A 317 9.05 22.12 18.55
N VAL A 318 8.94 20.85 18.15
CA VAL A 318 8.59 20.48 16.78
C VAL A 318 7.21 19.83 16.70
N LEU A 319 6.40 20.26 15.74
CA LEU A 319 5.23 19.49 15.31
C LEU A 319 5.68 18.46 14.27
N VAL A 320 5.29 17.20 14.43
CA VAL A 320 5.61 16.15 13.45
C VAL A 320 4.34 15.78 12.68
N VAL A 321 4.40 15.92 11.37
CA VAL A 321 3.39 15.43 10.43
C VAL A 321 3.92 14.12 9.83
N GLU A 322 3.16 13.03 9.94
CA GLU A 322 3.59 11.70 9.53
C GLU A 322 2.61 11.07 8.56
N ASP A 323 3.07 10.06 7.82
CA ASP A 323 2.27 9.21 6.95
C ASP A 323 1.01 8.64 7.66
N GLY A 324 -0.18 9.02 7.18
CA GLY A 324 -1.45 8.68 7.80
C GLY A 324 -1.73 7.18 7.87
N PRO A 325 -1.63 6.43 6.76
CA PRO A 325 -1.75 4.97 6.76
C PRO A 325 -0.85 4.26 7.78
N THR A 326 0.40 4.71 7.94
CA THR A 326 1.34 4.16 8.94
C THR A 326 0.82 4.35 10.37
N LEU A 327 0.25 5.51 10.70
CA LEU A 327 -0.25 5.83 12.04
C LEU A 327 -1.67 5.32 12.32
N THR A 328 -2.47 5.01 11.30
CA THR A 328 -3.87 4.61 11.45
C THR A 328 -4.00 3.08 11.39
N HIS A 329 -4.17 2.51 10.20
CA HIS A 329 -4.32 1.07 10.02
C HIS A 329 -2.99 0.31 10.18
N GLY A 330 -1.85 0.98 10.04
CA GLY A 330 -0.53 0.42 10.32
C GLY A 330 -0.21 0.20 11.81
N GLU A 331 -1.00 0.76 12.72
CA GLU A 331 -0.84 0.62 14.18
C GLU A 331 0.54 1.08 14.72
N MET A 332 1.28 1.89 13.97
CA MET A 332 2.58 2.41 14.41
C MET A 332 2.40 3.64 15.33
N LYS A 333 3.19 3.69 16.40
CA LYS A 333 3.21 4.82 17.36
C LYS A 333 4.33 5.82 17.08
N ILE A 334 5.21 5.50 16.16
CA ILE A 334 6.38 6.29 15.75
C ILE A 334 6.48 6.23 14.23
N GLY A 335 6.88 7.32 13.61
CA GLY A 335 7.14 7.41 12.17
C GLY A 335 8.53 8.00 11.87
N ALA A 336 8.78 8.28 10.60
CA ALA A 336 10.08 8.79 10.15
C ALA A 336 10.38 10.17 10.74
N GLY A 337 9.38 11.05 10.85
CA GLY A 337 9.51 12.36 11.47
C GLY A 337 9.82 12.30 12.96
N THR A 338 9.27 11.31 13.66
CA THR A 338 9.53 11.04 15.08
C THR A 338 11.00 10.69 15.30
N ILE A 339 11.51 9.75 14.50
CA ILE A 339 12.92 9.31 14.57
C ILE A 339 13.85 10.45 14.16
N ALA A 340 13.47 11.27 13.16
CA ALA A 340 14.24 12.46 12.79
C ALA A 340 14.31 13.47 13.95
N ALA A 341 13.19 13.76 14.61
CA ALA A 341 13.13 14.67 15.74
C ALA A 341 14.12 14.24 16.85
N GLU A 342 14.14 12.95 17.18
CA GLU A 342 15.07 12.40 18.18
C GLU A 342 16.53 12.50 17.73
N ARG A 343 16.85 12.01 16.52
CA ARG A 343 18.22 11.96 15.99
C ARG A 343 18.86 13.33 15.83
N PHE A 344 18.07 14.33 15.42
CA PHE A 344 18.56 15.70 15.19
C PHE A 344 18.39 16.62 16.43
N GLY A 345 17.94 16.06 17.56
CA GLY A 345 17.95 16.73 18.86
C GLY A 345 16.87 17.79 19.04
N ALA A 346 15.63 17.48 18.64
CA ALA A 346 14.46 18.29 19.00
C ALA A 346 14.35 18.45 20.53
N LYS A 347 13.86 19.59 20.99
CA LYS A 347 13.64 19.86 22.42
C LYS A 347 12.48 19.03 22.97
N GLU A 348 11.36 19.00 22.23
CA GLU A 348 10.17 18.21 22.53
C GLU A 348 9.28 18.09 21.29
N LEU A 349 8.43 17.07 21.27
CA LEU A 349 7.35 16.93 20.29
C LEU A 349 6.11 17.69 20.80
N VAL A 350 5.54 18.54 19.96
CA VAL A 350 4.33 19.30 20.28
C VAL A 350 3.09 18.48 19.94
N ASP A 351 2.22 18.31 20.93
CA ASP A 351 0.93 17.63 20.76
C ASP A 351 -0.05 18.52 19.96
N PRO A 352 -0.50 18.09 18.76
CA PRO A 352 -1.42 18.86 17.94
C PRO A 352 -2.86 18.81 18.43
N ARG A 353 -3.24 17.86 19.31
CA ARG A 353 -4.65 17.58 19.67
C ARG A 353 -5.42 18.81 20.16
N PRO A 354 -4.87 19.71 21.01
CA PRO A 354 -5.55 20.93 21.41
C PRO A 354 -5.87 21.90 20.26
N TYR A 355 -5.19 21.75 19.12
CA TYR A 355 -5.24 22.65 17.97
C TYR A 355 -5.95 22.05 16.75
N THR A 356 -6.27 20.75 16.78
CA THR A 356 -6.96 20.05 15.69
C THR A 356 -8.30 20.72 15.34
N VAL A 357 -8.64 20.72 14.04
CA VAL A 357 -9.91 21.22 13.51
C VAL A 357 -10.57 20.20 12.58
N GLY A 358 -11.86 20.40 12.29
CA GLY A 358 -12.61 19.62 11.32
C GLY A 358 -12.48 18.10 11.48
N LYS A 359 -12.25 17.39 10.37
CA LYS A 359 -12.15 15.92 10.33
C LYS A 359 -10.96 15.36 11.10
N LEU A 360 -9.92 16.16 11.37
CA LEU A 360 -8.79 15.72 12.18
C LEU A 360 -9.19 15.45 13.63
N LYS A 361 -10.16 16.20 14.19
CA LYS A 361 -10.71 15.90 15.53
C LYS A 361 -11.35 14.51 15.59
N GLU A 362 -12.07 14.14 14.54
CA GLU A 362 -12.71 12.84 14.40
C GLU A 362 -11.63 11.75 14.27
N THR A 363 -10.59 12.00 13.47
CA THR A 363 -9.47 11.06 13.29
C THR A 363 -8.79 10.73 14.61
N PHE A 364 -8.47 11.72 15.44
CA PHE A 364 -7.88 11.47 16.77
C PHE A 364 -8.84 10.79 17.75
N SER A 365 -10.16 10.95 17.56
CA SER A 365 -11.18 10.26 18.36
C SER A 365 -11.30 8.79 17.98
N THR A 366 -11.20 8.47 16.68
CA THR A 366 -11.23 7.10 16.15
C THR A 366 -9.91 6.37 16.46
N TYR A 367 -8.77 7.01 16.19
CA TYR A 367 -7.44 6.43 16.32
C TYR A 367 -6.72 6.97 17.56
N THR A 368 -7.21 6.56 18.74
CA THR A 368 -6.73 7.07 20.03
C THR A 368 -5.26 6.77 20.35
N HIS A 369 -4.65 5.84 19.60
CA HIS A 369 -3.27 5.40 19.80
C HIS A 369 -2.20 6.30 19.13
N ILE A 370 -2.60 7.19 18.22
CA ILE A 370 -1.69 8.07 17.44
C ILE A 370 -0.85 8.98 18.35
N GLY A 371 -1.42 9.44 19.47
CA GLY A 371 -0.69 10.25 20.45
C GLY A 371 -0.38 11.67 19.95
N THR A 372 0.90 12.04 19.94
CA THR A 372 1.39 13.41 19.67
C THR A 372 1.74 13.67 18.21
N LEU A 373 1.49 12.71 17.31
CA LEU A 373 1.80 12.81 15.89
C LEU A 373 0.59 13.33 15.12
N LEU A 374 0.79 14.23 14.16
CA LEU A 374 -0.28 14.70 13.28
C LEU A 374 -0.35 13.77 12.05
N PRO A 375 -1.39 12.93 11.89
CA PRO A 375 -1.50 12.05 10.74
C PRO A 375 -1.86 12.85 9.48
N ALA A 376 -1.14 12.54 8.41
CA ALA A 376 -1.41 13.01 7.06
C ALA A 376 -2.61 12.27 6.46
N MET A 377 -3.81 12.87 6.48
CA MET A 377 -5.05 12.15 6.12
C MET A 377 -5.65 12.55 4.76
N GLY A 378 -5.61 11.61 3.80
CA GLY A 378 -6.60 11.35 2.71
C GLY A 378 -7.21 12.58 2.02
N TYR A 379 -6.39 13.43 1.45
CA TYR A 379 -6.68 14.86 1.39
C TYR A 379 -7.62 15.36 0.28
N GLY A 380 -8.93 15.26 0.52
CA GLY A 380 -9.91 16.13 -0.13
C GLY A 380 -9.71 17.61 0.27
N GLU A 381 -10.35 18.55 -0.46
CA GLU A 381 -10.16 19.99 -0.21
C GLU A 381 -10.36 20.42 1.25
N GLN A 382 -11.33 19.80 1.96
CA GLN A 382 -11.57 20.10 3.37
C GLN A 382 -10.45 19.56 4.28
N GLN A 383 -9.92 18.36 4.00
CA GLN A 383 -8.85 17.77 4.80
C GLN A 383 -7.52 18.51 4.62
N LEU A 384 -7.23 19.03 3.42
CA LEU A 384 -6.09 19.93 3.19
C LEU A 384 -6.21 21.20 4.06
N LYS A 385 -7.38 21.84 4.04
CA LYS A 385 -7.65 23.03 4.86
C LYS A 385 -7.56 22.72 6.36
N ASP A 386 -8.12 21.60 6.81
CA ASP A 386 -8.07 21.20 8.20
C ASP A 386 -6.62 20.93 8.65
N LEU A 387 -5.79 20.31 7.80
CA LEU A 387 -4.37 20.10 8.06
C LEU A 387 -3.62 21.43 8.14
N GLU A 388 -3.76 22.30 7.15
CA GLU A 388 -3.12 23.62 7.10
C GLU A 388 -3.48 24.47 8.33
N GLU A 389 -4.77 24.52 8.68
CA GLU A 389 -5.25 25.26 9.84
C GLU A 389 -4.74 24.66 11.16
N THR A 390 -4.70 23.32 11.27
CA THR A 390 -4.15 22.64 12.45
C THR A 390 -2.66 22.93 12.60
N ILE A 391 -1.87 22.83 11.52
CA ILE A 391 -0.44 23.17 11.51
C ILE A 391 -0.23 24.62 11.92
N SER A 392 -0.98 25.55 11.33
CA SER A 392 -0.90 26.99 11.62
C SER A 392 -1.24 27.31 13.09
N LYS A 393 -2.26 26.67 13.67
CA LYS A 393 -2.68 26.88 15.07
C LYS A 393 -1.77 26.27 16.12
N THR A 394 -1.04 25.21 15.79
CA THR A 394 -0.24 24.46 16.78
C THR A 394 0.90 25.31 17.33
N ASP A 395 0.99 25.54 18.64
CA ASP A 395 2.12 26.30 19.24
C ASP A 395 3.43 25.48 19.20
N CYS A 396 4.13 25.55 18.08
CA CYS A 396 5.43 24.94 17.84
C CYS A 396 6.40 25.94 17.20
N ASP A 397 7.70 25.67 17.35
CA ASP A 397 8.74 26.51 16.76
C ASP A 397 8.99 26.16 15.29
N SER A 398 8.73 24.92 14.90
CA SER A 398 8.89 24.39 13.54
C SER A 398 8.10 23.11 13.28
N VAL A 399 8.07 22.68 12.02
CA VAL A 399 7.34 21.49 11.54
C VAL A 399 8.30 20.50 10.87
N ILE A 400 8.17 19.22 11.20
CA ILE A 400 8.84 18.11 10.52
C ILE A 400 7.82 17.42 9.61
N ILE A 401 8.13 17.35 8.32
CA ILE A 401 7.30 16.67 7.33
C ILE A 401 7.88 15.28 7.10
N GLY A 402 7.28 14.27 7.73
CA GLY A 402 7.63 12.85 7.63
C GLY A 402 6.87 12.08 6.55
N THR A 403 6.05 12.76 5.74
CA THR A 403 5.30 12.16 4.63
C THR A 403 6.19 11.88 3.42
N PRO A 404 5.85 10.88 2.58
CA PRO A 404 6.57 10.63 1.33
C PRO A 404 6.53 11.81 0.34
N ILE A 405 5.38 12.47 0.19
CA ILE A 405 5.26 13.66 -0.68
C ILE A 405 5.90 14.90 -0.10
N ASP A 406 6.12 15.85 -1.00
CA ASP A 406 6.24 17.24 -0.61
C ASP A 406 4.86 17.85 -0.28
N LEU A 407 4.50 17.89 1.01
CA LEU A 407 3.25 18.53 1.45
C LEU A 407 3.13 19.99 1.01
N THR A 408 4.24 20.68 0.76
CA THR A 408 4.22 22.09 0.34
C THR A 408 3.67 22.30 -1.07
N ARG A 409 3.53 21.22 -1.85
CA ARG A 409 2.85 21.26 -3.16
C ARG A 409 1.33 21.37 -3.03
N VAL A 410 0.78 21.00 -1.87
CA VAL A 410 -0.68 20.83 -1.68
C VAL A 410 -1.26 21.66 -0.54
N ILE A 411 -0.44 22.12 0.42
CA ILE A 411 -0.83 23.03 1.50
C ILE A 411 0.20 24.15 1.71
N ASP A 412 -0.23 25.26 2.31
CA ASP A 412 0.68 26.31 2.77
C ASP A 412 1.18 26.01 4.20
N ILE A 413 2.49 26.16 4.43
CA ILE A 413 3.09 25.97 5.75
C ILE A 413 3.82 27.26 6.14
N ASN A 414 3.18 28.05 7.00
CA ASN A 414 3.66 29.37 7.42
C ASN A 414 4.72 29.35 8.54
N LYS A 415 5.20 28.17 8.93
CA LYS A 415 6.24 27.97 9.97
C LYS A 415 7.50 27.41 9.34
N PRO A 416 8.68 27.61 9.96
CA PRO A 416 9.89 26.91 9.52
C PRO A 416 9.65 25.40 9.46
N TYR A 417 10.00 24.76 8.35
CA TYR A 417 9.80 23.33 8.16
C TYR A 417 11.01 22.66 7.52
N THR A 418 11.12 21.35 7.71
CA THR A 418 12.07 20.49 7.00
C THR A 418 11.39 19.20 6.61
N ARG A 419 11.75 18.64 5.45
CA ARG A 419 11.29 17.31 5.06
C ARG A 419 12.25 16.24 5.55
N VAL A 420 11.70 15.06 5.78
CA VAL A 420 12.42 13.85 6.14
C VAL A 420 12.45 12.93 4.95
N HIS A 421 13.64 12.45 4.61
CA HIS A 421 13.84 11.43 3.59
C HIS A 421 14.33 10.15 4.25
N TYR A 422 13.90 9.02 3.71
CA TYR A 422 14.30 7.70 4.19
C TYR A 422 14.57 6.79 3.00
N GLU A 423 15.72 6.12 3.07
CA GLU A 423 16.17 5.19 2.04
C GLU A 423 16.60 3.87 2.67
N LEU A 424 16.36 2.78 1.94
CA LEU A 424 16.77 1.45 2.33
C LEU A 424 18.31 1.35 2.28
N ALA A 425 18.93 0.99 3.39
CA ALA A 425 20.37 0.77 3.48
C ALA A 425 20.67 -0.63 4.01
N GLU A 426 21.08 -1.53 3.13
CA GLU A 426 21.32 -2.93 3.47
C GLU A 426 22.58 -3.11 4.31
N VAL A 427 22.56 -4.10 5.19
CA VAL A 427 23.65 -4.40 6.12
C VAL A 427 24.20 -5.79 5.83
N GLY A 428 25.42 -5.84 5.30
CA GLY A 428 26.12 -7.08 4.98
C GLY A 428 25.58 -7.75 3.72
N ASN A 429 25.77 -9.07 3.65
CA ASN A 429 25.36 -9.92 2.52
C ASN A 429 24.45 -11.07 3.01
N PRO A 430 23.55 -11.60 2.16
CA PRO A 430 23.28 -11.15 0.78
C PRO A 430 22.64 -9.76 0.74
N ASN A 431 22.76 -9.07 -0.39
CA ASN A 431 22.18 -7.74 -0.64
C ASN A 431 21.44 -7.69 -2.00
N LEU A 432 20.72 -6.60 -2.27
CA LEU A 432 19.90 -6.42 -3.46
C LEU A 432 20.74 -6.32 -4.72
N GLU A 433 21.97 -5.80 -4.66
CA GLU A 433 22.85 -5.78 -5.84
C GLU A 433 23.19 -7.20 -6.29
N GLU A 434 23.54 -8.09 -5.36
CA GLU A 434 23.80 -9.51 -5.65
C GLU A 434 22.55 -10.22 -6.20
N VAL A 435 21.40 -10.04 -5.52
CA VAL A 435 20.13 -10.65 -5.93
C VAL A 435 19.68 -10.17 -7.31
N LEU A 436 19.75 -8.87 -7.57
CA LEU A 436 19.31 -8.29 -8.83
C LEU A 436 20.28 -8.63 -9.96
N ASN A 437 21.57 -8.77 -9.70
CA ASN A 437 22.52 -9.24 -10.70
C ASN A 437 22.20 -10.67 -11.15
N ASP A 438 21.92 -11.58 -10.22
CA ASP A 438 21.49 -12.94 -10.56
C ASP A 438 20.19 -12.95 -11.36
N PHE A 439 19.23 -12.10 -10.99
CA PHE A 439 17.99 -11.90 -11.75
C PHE A 439 18.27 -11.43 -13.19
N MET A 440 19.08 -10.40 -13.36
CA MET A 440 19.40 -9.84 -14.68
C MET A 440 20.09 -10.87 -15.58
N ILE A 441 21.03 -11.66 -15.04
CA ILE A 441 21.70 -12.74 -15.77
C ILE A 441 20.70 -13.83 -16.17
N LYS A 442 19.85 -14.29 -15.25
CA LYS A 442 18.83 -15.32 -15.49
C LYS A 442 17.87 -14.92 -16.61
N HIS A 443 17.49 -13.64 -16.68
CA HIS A 443 16.55 -13.10 -17.66
C HIS A 443 17.21 -12.49 -18.91
N LYS A 444 18.56 -12.57 -19.04
CA LYS A 444 19.34 -12.06 -20.18
C LYS A 444 19.12 -10.56 -20.43
N LEU A 445 19.09 -9.80 -19.33
CA LEU A 445 18.93 -8.34 -19.35
C LEU A 445 20.28 -7.62 -19.43
N VAL A 446 21.37 -8.29 -19.06
CA VAL A 446 22.77 -7.81 -19.13
C VAL A 446 23.69 -8.84 -19.75
#